data_AF-A0AAW1NJ57-F1
#
_entry.id   AF-A0AAW1NJ57-F1
#
_cell.length_a   1.000
_cell.length_b   1.000
_cell.length_c   1.000
_cell.angle_alpha   90.00
_cell.angle_beta   90.00
_cell.angle_gamma   90.00
#
_symmetry.space_group_name_H-M   'P 1'
#
loop_
_entity.id
_entity.type
_entity.pdbx_description
1 polymer ?
#
loop_
_entity_poly.entity_id
_entity_poly.type
_entity_poly.pdbx_seq_one_letter_code
_entity_poly.pdbx_strand_id
1 'polypeptide(L)'
;MAARGWILNSSGQYWQTIRGFGASACQGPFLVVTASKTRLRQPHRKHLPSRARLTPSGNKLPSPLHAVLAWEKQVKGRTIIVGDVHGCFDELQELLAACSFNSNKDNLIFVGDIVNKGPKSAQVVKFAVEVGAYGVRGNHDDLALHALQYPASQPRKSKMAWLNEFEPEQVQFLDSLPFTLRLEGRDVLIVHAGFKPGRSLPAQRLGDLYSLRVCRPIDTLQSDKVPWASTWTGPQHVFFGHDAVRGLQRHAAATGLDTGCCYGQHLTACILPPLPPFRKDPKAPCMERTLASREDNDNARAFAAAREEVSAKVFKAAAEGKENRGDRDRRSKGFGGAAGPSRRAQRRQPAKLKKWQPRARAKQLRSAAAGR
;
A
#
# COMPACT_ATOMS: atom_id res chain seq x y z
N MET A 1 -19.73 -17.24 -13.48
CA MET A 1 -20.04 -15.79 -13.46
C MET A 1 -18.84 -15.05 -14.03
N ALA A 2 -19.03 -14.33 -15.14
CA ALA A 2 -17.94 -13.78 -15.93
C ALA A 2 -17.37 -12.49 -15.30
N ALA A 3 -16.06 -12.47 -15.03
CA ALA A 3 -15.33 -11.27 -14.62
C ALA A 3 -15.29 -10.26 -15.79
N ARG A 4 -15.82 -9.06 -15.57
CA ARG A 4 -15.70 -7.93 -16.50
C ARG A 4 -14.52 -7.06 -16.03
N GLY A 5 -13.37 -7.20 -16.69
CA GLY A 5 -12.22 -6.32 -16.52
C GLY A 5 -12.36 -5.06 -17.38
N TRP A 6 -11.94 -3.91 -16.85
CA TRP A 6 -11.89 -2.64 -17.58
C TRP A 6 -10.43 -2.19 -17.69
N ILE A 7 -9.98 -1.94 -18.92
CA ILE A 7 -8.65 -1.39 -19.22
C ILE A 7 -8.80 0.11 -19.40
N LEU A 8 -8.10 0.91 -18.58
CA LEU A 8 -8.00 2.36 -18.75
C LEU A 8 -6.92 2.66 -19.80
N ASN A 9 -7.26 3.39 -20.87
CA ASN A 9 -6.27 3.96 -21.78
C ASN A 9 -5.88 5.39 -21.34
N SER A 10 -4.74 5.87 -21.84
CA SER A 10 -4.12 7.16 -21.47
C SER A 10 -4.85 8.41 -21.97
N SER A 11 -6.07 8.29 -22.50
CA SER A 11 -6.85 9.41 -23.03
C SER A 11 -8.28 9.50 -22.51
N GLY A 12 -8.72 8.64 -21.59
CA GLY A 12 -9.99 8.84 -20.88
C GLY A 12 -11.25 8.89 -21.78
N GLN A 13 -11.27 8.20 -22.93
CA GLN A 13 -12.44 8.17 -23.82
C GLN A 13 -12.88 6.73 -24.14
N TYR A 14 -14.17 6.47 -23.88
CA TYR A 14 -14.93 5.33 -24.40
C TYR A 14 -15.16 5.52 -25.91
N TRP A 15 -15.14 4.44 -26.70
CA TRP A 15 -15.60 4.47 -28.08
C TRP A 15 -16.87 3.63 -28.26
N GLN A 16 -17.92 4.31 -28.74
CA GLN A 16 -18.92 3.75 -29.64
C GLN A 16 -18.84 4.61 -30.93
N THR A 17 -18.69 3.97 -32.07
CA THR A 17 -18.57 4.56 -33.44
C THR A 17 -19.95 4.48 -34.14
N ILE A 18 -20.46 5.32 -35.06
CA ILE A 18 -19.97 6.41 -35.96
C ILE A 18 -21.18 7.30 -36.40
N ARG A 19 -20.95 8.61 -36.67
CA ARG A 19 -21.31 9.43 -37.88
C ARG A 19 -22.07 10.74 -37.62
N GLY A 20 -21.48 11.84 -38.11
CA GLY A 20 -22.16 13.09 -38.49
C GLY A 20 -21.31 14.35 -38.31
N PHE A 21 -21.00 15.05 -39.42
CA PHE A 21 -20.33 16.35 -39.63
C PHE A 21 -20.54 17.43 -38.53
N GLY A 22 -19.68 18.44 -38.31
CA GLY A 22 -18.61 19.02 -39.11
C GLY A 22 -17.80 20.07 -38.32
N ALA A 23 -16.77 20.59 -38.98
CA ALA A 23 -15.64 21.34 -38.44
C ALA A 23 -15.95 22.70 -37.77
N SER A 24 -15.13 23.08 -36.80
CA SER A 24 -14.39 24.35 -36.87
C SER A 24 -13.06 24.23 -36.16
N ALA A 25 -12.00 24.54 -36.90
CA ALA A 25 -10.62 24.48 -36.49
C ALA A 25 -10.20 25.82 -35.88
N CYS A 26 -9.52 25.78 -34.73
CA CYS A 26 -8.54 26.81 -34.37
C CYS A 26 -7.26 26.12 -33.87
N GLN A 27 -6.18 26.45 -34.57
CA GLN A 27 -4.83 25.93 -34.57
C GLN A 27 -4.10 26.12 -33.23
N GLY A 28 -3.23 25.17 -32.86
CA GLY A 28 -2.04 25.46 -32.04
C GLY A 28 -0.89 26.00 -32.92
N PRO A 29 0.32 26.30 -32.41
CA PRO A 29 0.94 25.86 -31.15
C PRO A 29 1.55 27.00 -30.28
N PHE A 30 1.93 26.69 -29.04
CA PHE A 30 2.38 27.56 -27.93
C PHE A 30 3.23 28.83 -28.23
N LEU A 31 3.03 29.90 -27.43
CA LEU A 31 4.07 30.56 -26.58
C LEU A 31 3.48 31.68 -25.70
N VAL A 32 3.72 31.66 -24.37
CA VAL A 32 3.97 32.89 -23.57
C VAL A 32 4.98 32.57 -22.46
N VAL A 33 6.10 33.30 -22.48
CA VAL A 33 7.08 33.40 -21.39
C VAL A 33 7.01 34.82 -20.83
N THR A 34 7.00 34.97 -19.49
CA THR A 34 7.56 36.15 -18.83
C THR A 34 8.31 35.75 -17.55
N ALA A 35 9.44 36.43 -17.32
CA ALA A 35 10.30 36.28 -16.16
C ALA A 35 10.08 37.45 -15.19
N SER A 36 10.12 37.20 -13.88
CA SER A 36 10.56 38.17 -12.88
C SER A 36 11.02 37.44 -11.62
N LYS A 37 12.30 37.62 -11.28
CA LYS A 37 12.89 37.24 -9.99
C LYS A 37 12.36 38.20 -8.91
N THR A 38 11.33 37.80 -8.17
CA THR A 38 11.15 38.28 -6.80
C THR A 38 11.54 37.15 -5.87
N ARG A 39 12.79 37.25 -5.39
CA ARG A 39 13.30 36.44 -4.28
C ARG A 39 12.48 36.80 -3.04
N LEU A 40 11.35 36.12 -2.83
CA LEU A 40 10.69 36.11 -1.53
C LEU A 40 11.68 35.44 -0.56
N ARG A 41 12.37 36.26 0.23
CA ARG A 41 13.06 35.80 1.43
C ARG A 41 12.00 35.09 2.28
N GLN A 42 12.01 33.76 2.28
CA GLN A 42 11.33 33.03 3.32
C GLN A 42 11.95 33.49 4.65
N PRO A 43 11.14 33.87 5.66
CA PRO A 43 11.70 34.17 6.95
C PRO A 43 12.44 32.93 7.43
N HIS A 44 13.73 33.08 7.73
CA HIS A 44 14.50 32.09 8.47
C HIS A 44 13.76 31.81 9.77
N ARG A 45 12.90 30.79 9.77
CA ARG A 45 12.41 30.20 11.01
C ARG A 45 13.63 29.56 11.64
N LYS A 46 14.06 30.19 12.75
CA LYS A 46 15.03 29.64 13.69
C LYS A 46 14.76 28.13 13.81
N HIS A 47 15.74 27.32 13.43
CA HIS A 47 15.67 25.87 13.58
C HIS A 47 15.40 25.57 15.07
N LEU A 48 14.15 25.25 15.39
CA LEU A 48 13.83 24.56 16.62
C LEU A 48 14.54 23.19 16.55
N PRO A 49 15.22 22.75 17.61
CA PRO A 49 15.98 21.52 17.59
C PRO A 49 15.07 20.35 17.21
N SER A 50 15.57 19.50 16.31
CA SER A 50 14.87 18.31 15.80
C SER A 50 14.59 17.33 16.94
N ARG A 51 13.45 17.49 17.63
CA ARG A 51 12.78 16.32 18.20
C ARG A 51 12.56 15.38 17.02
N ALA A 52 13.20 14.21 17.04
CA ALA A 52 13.01 13.19 16.02
C ALA A 52 11.49 13.04 15.83
N ARG A 53 10.99 13.39 14.64
CA ARG A 53 9.57 13.24 14.35
C ARG A 53 9.32 11.74 14.34
N LEU A 54 8.52 11.26 15.29
CA LEU A 54 8.05 9.88 15.32
C LEU A 54 6.78 9.78 14.47
N THR A 55 6.46 8.57 14.02
CA THR A 55 5.12 8.28 13.50
C THR A 55 4.11 8.46 14.65
N PRO A 56 2.82 8.69 14.37
CA PRO A 56 1.84 8.81 15.44
C PRO A 56 1.64 7.51 16.26
N SER A 57 2.11 6.34 15.80
CA SER A 57 2.22 5.14 16.65
C SER A 57 3.49 5.08 17.50
N GLY A 58 4.46 5.99 17.29
CA GLY A 58 5.69 6.09 18.06
C GLY A 58 6.95 5.53 17.37
N ASN A 59 6.87 5.09 16.12
CA ASN A 59 8.02 4.54 15.39
C ASN A 59 8.95 5.64 14.87
N LYS A 60 10.19 5.27 14.56
CA LYS A 60 11.05 6.11 13.72
C LYS A 60 10.42 6.27 12.32
N LEU A 61 10.64 7.43 11.71
CA LEU A 61 10.19 7.65 10.33
C LEU A 61 11.04 6.85 9.35
N PRO A 62 10.42 6.28 8.29
CA PRO A 62 11.17 5.68 7.20
C PRO A 62 11.97 6.75 6.46
N SER A 63 13.07 6.33 5.83
CA SER A 63 13.88 7.15 4.96
C SER A 63 13.98 6.48 3.59
N PRO A 64 13.40 7.07 2.52
CA PRO A 64 12.68 8.33 2.50
C PRO A 64 11.25 8.24 3.06
N LEU A 65 10.72 9.37 3.53
CA LEU A 65 9.30 9.48 3.94
C LEU A 65 8.37 9.47 2.72
N HIS A 66 8.76 10.21 1.69
CA HIS A 66 8.08 10.33 0.41
C HIS A 66 8.95 9.69 -0.67
N ALA A 67 8.66 8.44 -1.01
CA ALA A 67 9.45 7.71 -1.98
C ALA A 67 9.05 8.06 -3.42
N VAL A 68 10.02 7.92 -4.31
CA VAL A 68 9.82 7.99 -5.76
C VAL A 68 10.27 6.66 -6.35
N LEU A 69 9.37 6.01 -7.10
CA LEU A 69 9.70 4.82 -7.86
C LEU A 69 10.12 5.25 -9.26
N ALA A 70 11.42 5.19 -9.53
CA ALA A 70 11.99 5.59 -10.82
C ALA A 70 11.67 4.52 -11.88
N TRP A 71 10.82 4.88 -12.84
CA TRP A 71 10.29 3.97 -13.85
C TRP A 71 11.39 3.22 -14.62
N GLU A 72 12.39 3.94 -15.14
CA GLU A 72 13.40 3.39 -16.06
C GLU A 72 14.31 2.34 -15.41
N LYS A 73 14.40 2.30 -14.08
CA LYS A 73 15.36 1.47 -13.35
C LYS A 73 14.73 0.38 -12.51
N GLN A 74 13.46 0.55 -12.12
CA GLN A 74 12.87 -0.26 -11.05
C GLN A 74 11.55 -0.93 -11.45
N VAL A 75 10.90 -0.52 -12.54
CA VAL A 75 9.57 -1.02 -12.91
C VAL A 75 9.68 -1.99 -14.09
N LYS A 76 9.14 -3.21 -13.92
CA LYS A 76 9.31 -4.31 -14.90
C LYS A 76 8.34 -4.30 -16.09
N GLY A 77 7.22 -3.57 -16.00
CA GLY A 77 6.09 -3.70 -16.92
C GLY A 77 4.81 -3.05 -16.38
N ARG A 78 3.67 -3.75 -16.43
CA ARG A 78 2.41 -3.23 -15.87
C ARG A 78 2.50 -3.16 -14.35
N THR A 79 1.67 -2.30 -13.75
CA THR A 79 1.64 -2.09 -12.31
C THR A 79 0.25 -2.42 -11.77
N ILE A 80 0.18 -3.31 -10.78
CA ILE A 80 -1.04 -3.71 -10.08
C ILE A 80 -1.02 -3.05 -8.71
N ILE A 81 -1.95 -2.14 -8.46
CA ILE A 81 -2.12 -1.42 -7.19
C ILE A 81 -3.29 -2.06 -6.45
N VAL A 82 -3.05 -2.64 -5.27
CA VAL A 82 -4.04 -3.39 -4.48
C VAL A 82 -4.47 -2.58 -3.26
N GLY A 83 -5.78 -2.60 -2.97
CA GLY A 83 -6.40 -2.04 -1.77
C GLY A 83 -5.97 -2.72 -0.46
N ASP A 84 -6.66 -2.40 0.63
CA ASP A 84 -6.38 -2.91 1.98
C ASP A 84 -6.55 -4.43 2.06
N VAL A 85 -5.44 -5.14 2.27
CA VAL A 85 -5.42 -6.61 2.29
C VAL A 85 -5.76 -7.15 3.66
N HIS A 86 -5.26 -6.53 4.73
CA HIS A 86 -5.54 -6.93 6.11
C HIS A 86 -5.33 -8.43 6.37
N GLY A 87 -4.25 -9.03 5.88
CA GLY A 87 -3.99 -10.46 6.10
C GLY A 87 -4.97 -11.42 5.40
N CYS A 88 -5.82 -10.97 4.49
CA CYS A 88 -6.66 -11.79 3.60
C CYS A 88 -5.80 -12.38 2.46
N PHE A 89 -4.93 -13.33 2.82
CA PHE A 89 -3.94 -13.88 1.88
C PHE A 89 -4.58 -14.71 0.75
N ASP A 90 -5.64 -15.46 1.05
CA ASP A 90 -6.30 -16.30 0.04
C ASP A 90 -6.97 -15.43 -1.02
N GLU A 91 -7.66 -14.38 -0.59
CA GLU A 91 -8.30 -13.39 -1.47
C GLU A 91 -7.26 -12.60 -2.29
N LEU A 92 -6.08 -12.33 -1.72
CA LEU A 92 -4.97 -11.75 -2.47
C LEU A 92 -4.50 -12.69 -3.58
N GLN A 93 -4.34 -13.99 -3.30
CA GLN A 93 -3.95 -14.96 -4.33
C GLN A 93 -5.02 -15.08 -5.43
N GLU A 94 -6.30 -15.12 -5.06
CA GLU A 94 -7.42 -15.14 -6.01
C GLU A 94 -7.43 -13.90 -6.91
N LEU A 95 -7.26 -12.71 -6.34
CA LEU A 95 -7.18 -11.46 -7.10
C LEU A 95 -6.00 -11.45 -8.07
N LEU A 96 -4.82 -11.85 -7.60
CA LEU A 96 -3.61 -11.90 -8.43
C LEU A 96 -3.71 -12.94 -9.54
N ALA A 97 -4.34 -14.09 -9.28
CA ALA A 97 -4.66 -15.08 -10.29
C ALA A 97 -5.64 -14.51 -11.35
N ALA A 98 -6.69 -13.81 -10.92
CA ALA A 98 -7.62 -13.14 -11.83
C ALA A 98 -6.94 -12.05 -12.69
N CYS A 99 -5.91 -11.39 -12.16
CA CYS A 99 -5.08 -10.46 -12.93
C CYS A 99 -4.01 -11.15 -13.81
N SER A 100 -3.85 -12.48 -13.70
CA SER A 100 -2.72 -13.23 -14.30
C SER A 100 -1.36 -12.65 -13.90
N PHE A 101 -1.20 -12.30 -12.63
CA PHE A 101 0.01 -11.65 -12.11
C PHE A 101 1.27 -12.50 -12.33
N ASN A 102 2.34 -11.86 -12.78
CA ASN A 102 3.65 -12.47 -12.97
C ASN A 102 4.73 -11.58 -12.35
N SER A 103 5.33 -12.00 -11.23
CA SER A 103 6.34 -11.22 -10.51
C SER A 103 7.61 -10.89 -11.31
N ASN A 104 7.87 -11.59 -12.41
CA ASN A 104 8.99 -11.31 -13.31
C ASN A 104 8.68 -10.21 -14.35
N LYS A 105 7.40 -9.90 -14.58
CA LYS A 105 6.95 -8.94 -15.62
C LYS A 105 6.14 -7.77 -15.04
N ASP A 106 5.50 -7.99 -13.91
CA ASP A 106 4.56 -7.08 -13.29
C ASP A 106 5.14 -6.50 -12.01
N ASN A 107 4.60 -5.36 -11.62
CA ASN A 107 4.90 -4.69 -10.36
C ASN A 107 3.66 -4.77 -9.48
N LEU A 108 3.84 -5.12 -8.22
CA LEU A 108 2.78 -5.16 -7.23
C LEU A 108 2.98 -4.03 -6.22
N ILE A 109 1.96 -3.21 -5.99
CA ILE A 109 1.99 -2.09 -5.04
C ILE A 109 0.78 -2.21 -4.09
N PHE A 110 1.04 -2.22 -2.79
CA PHE A 110 -0.03 -2.13 -1.77
C PHE A 110 -0.29 -0.67 -1.37
N VAL A 111 -1.56 -0.28 -1.19
CA VAL A 111 -1.92 1.02 -0.63
C VAL A 111 -1.77 1.09 0.91
N GLY A 112 -1.11 0.10 1.53
CA GLY A 112 -1.00 -0.02 2.99
C GLY A 112 -2.08 -0.92 3.59
N ASP A 113 -2.06 -1.04 4.91
CA ASP A 113 -2.90 -1.95 5.69
C ASP A 113 -2.80 -3.39 5.15
N ILE A 114 -1.55 -3.83 4.99
CA ILE A 114 -1.18 -5.16 4.52
C ILE A 114 -1.53 -6.21 5.59
N VAL A 115 -1.40 -5.83 6.86
CA VAL A 115 -1.54 -6.71 8.03
C VAL A 115 -2.76 -6.38 8.89
N ASN A 116 -2.96 -7.21 9.93
CA ASN A 116 -3.99 -7.07 10.97
C ASN A 116 -5.42 -7.39 10.46
N LYS A 117 -6.34 -7.67 11.39
CA LYS A 117 -7.74 -8.09 11.19
C LYS A 117 -7.93 -9.48 10.59
N GLY A 118 -7.40 -9.76 9.40
CA GLY A 118 -7.54 -11.06 8.74
C GLY A 118 -6.54 -12.12 9.23
N PRO A 119 -6.74 -13.38 8.81
CA PRO A 119 -6.14 -14.54 9.46
C PRO A 119 -4.66 -14.80 9.12
N LYS A 120 -4.16 -14.28 7.99
CA LYS A 120 -2.89 -14.71 7.39
C LYS A 120 -1.90 -13.55 7.15
N SER A 121 -1.83 -12.61 8.09
CA SER A 121 -0.96 -11.41 7.99
C SER A 121 0.51 -11.75 7.68
N ALA A 122 1.08 -12.75 8.36
CA ALA A 122 2.46 -13.18 8.10
C ALA A 122 2.68 -13.74 6.69
N GLN A 123 1.70 -14.43 6.12
CA GLN A 123 1.78 -14.96 4.76
C GLN A 123 1.73 -13.85 3.73
N VAL A 124 0.90 -12.82 3.94
CA VAL A 124 0.84 -11.65 3.03
C VAL A 124 2.19 -10.93 2.98
N VAL A 125 2.80 -10.63 4.14
CA VAL A 125 4.08 -9.91 4.17
C VAL A 125 5.21 -10.77 3.63
N LYS A 126 5.24 -12.06 3.97
CA LYS A 126 6.22 -13.00 3.40
C LYS A 126 6.14 -13.03 1.87
N PHE A 127 4.94 -13.18 1.31
CA PHE A 127 4.72 -13.13 -0.12
C PHE A 127 5.14 -11.79 -0.74
N ALA A 128 4.80 -10.67 -0.10
CA ALA A 128 5.20 -9.34 -0.55
C ALA A 128 6.72 -9.19 -0.67
N VAL A 129 7.47 -9.73 0.28
CA VAL A 129 8.94 -9.80 0.23
C VAL A 129 9.40 -10.69 -0.94
N GLU A 130 8.88 -11.92 -1.05
CA GLU A 130 9.28 -12.89 -2.07
C GLU A 130 9.07 -12.39 -3.51
N VAL A 131 7.97 -11.68 -3.78
CA VAL A 131 7.69 -11.14 -5.12
C VAL A 131 8.32 -9.76 -5.36
N GLY A 132 9.00 -9.20 -4.35
CA GLY A 132 9.58 -7.87 -4.42
C GLY A 132 8.53 -6.78 -4.60
N ALA A 133 7.39 -6.89 -3.92
CA ALA A 133 6.33 -5.90 -3.95
C ALA A 133 6.78 -4.54 -3.36
N TYR A 134 6.04 -3.50 -3.70
CA TYR A 134 6.12 -2.17 -3.12
C TYR A 134 4.88 -1.90 -2.27
N GLY A 135 4.91 -0.80 -1.52
CA GLY A 135 3.71 -0.27 -0.92
C GLY A 135 3.96 1.05 -0.21
N VAL A 136 2.91 1.53 0.44
CA VAL A 136 2.98 2.61 1.42
C VAL A 136 2.56 2.09 2.78
N ARG A 137 3.00 2.75 3.86
CA ARG A 137 2.70 2.34 5.24
C ARG A 137 1.28 2.75 5.62
N GLY A 138 0.44 1.77 5.95
CA GLY A 138 -0.88 2.00 6.54
C GLY A 138 -0.85 2.19 8.04
N ASN A 139 -1.98 2.57 8.63
CA ASN A 139 -2.06 2.79 10.07
C ASN A 139 -2.01 1.48 10.87
N HIS A 140 -2.50 0.37 10.31
CA HIS A 140 -2.37 -0.94 10.94
C HIS A 140 -0.95 -1.51 10.78
N ASP A 141 -0.26 -1.21 9.68
CA ASP A 141 1.14 -1.57 9.49
C ASP A 141 2.04 -0.85 10.49
N ASP A 142 1.85 0.46 10.68
CA ASP A 142 2.61 1.26 11.64
C ASP A 142 2.38 0.80 13.09
N LEU A 143 1.14 0.43 13.44
CA LEU A 143 0.83 -0.15 14.75
C LEU A 143 1.52 -1.51 14.96
N ALA A 144 1.49 -2.38 13.95
CA ALA A 144 2.15 -3.67 14.00
C ALA A 144 3.67 -3.54 14.17
N LEU A 145 4.27 -2.62 13.43
CA LEU A 145 5.69 -2.30 13.52
C LEU A 145 6.08 -1.80 14.91
N HIS A 146 5.26 -0.95 15.52
CA HIS A 146 5.51 -0.47 16.89
C HIS A 146 5.52 -1.62 17.90
N ALA A 147 4.54 -2.54 17.80
CA ALA A 147 4.49 -3.72 18.67
C ALA A 147 5.67 -4.70 18.43
N LEU A 148 6.26 -4.72 17.23
CA LEU A 148 7.47 -5.49 16.92
C LEU A 148 8.71 -4.85 17.53
N GLN A 149 8.90 -3.53 17.37
CA GLN A 149 10.10 -2.81 17.79
C GLN A 149 10.13 -2.50 19.30
N TYR A 150 8.96 -2.32 19.92
CA TYR A 150 8.84 -1.90 21.33
C TYR A 150 7.93 -2.86 22.13
N PRO A 151 8.28 -4.15 22.27
CA PRO A 151 7.43 -5.15 22.91
C PRO A 151 7.16 -4.86 24.40
N ALA A 152 8.03 -4.10 25.07
CA ALA A 152 7.86 -3.70 26.47
C ALA A 152 6.78 -2.61 26.66
N SER A 153 6.57 -1.73 25.66
CA SER A 153 5.58 -0.64 25.75
C SER A 153 4.18 -1.09 25.31
N GLN A 154 4.10 -2.15 24.50
CA GLN A 154 2.85 -2.78 24.09
C GLN A 154 2.96 -4.30 24.17
N PRO A 155 2.59 -4.90 25.33
CA PRO A 155 2.52 -6.35 25.45
C PRO A 155 1.66 -6.92 24.32
N ARG A 156 2.20 -7.88 23.57
CA ARG A 156 1.49 -8.49 22.44
C ARG A 156 0.23 -9.17 22.97
N LYS A 157 -0.91 -8.53 22.77
CA LYS A 157 -2.23 -9.10 23.07
C LYS A 157 -2.41 -10.36 22.22
N SER A 158 -3.22 -11.31 22.68
CA SER A 158 -3.52 -12.55 21.93
C SER A 158 -3.91 -12.29 20.46
N LYS A 159 -4.59 -11.18 20.17
CA LYS A 159 -4.98 -10.74 18.81
C LYS A 159 -3.81 -10.35 17.89
N MET A 160 -2.60 -10.18 18.41
CA MET A 160 -1.39 -9.88 17.65
C MET A 160 -0.34 -11.00 17.73
N ALA A 161 -0.74 -12.21 18.12
CA ALA A 161 0.16 -13.36 18.21
C ALA A 161 0.86 -13.69 16.89
N TRP A 162 0.23 -13.37 15.75
CA TRP A 162 0.78 -13.53 14.40
C TRP A 162 2.06 -12.70 14.16
N LEU A 163 2.34 -11.67 14.98
CA LEU A 163 3.62 -10.94 14.94
C LEU A 163 4.82 -11.82 15.35
N ASN A 164 4.57 -12.94 16.04
CA ASN A 164 5.61 -13.89 16.41
C ASN A 164 6.08 -14.74 15.21
N GLU A 165 5.33 -14.72 14.10
CA GLU A 165 5.65 -15.48 12.88
C GLU A 165 6.53 -14.68 11.89
N PHE A 166 6.89 -13.44 12.24
CA PHE A 166 7.70 -12.59 11.38
C PHE A 166 9.18 -12.90 11.56
N GLU A 167 9.86 -13.14 10.43
CA GLU A 167 11.31 -13.15 10.36
C GLU A 167 11.82 -11.69 10.16
N PRO A 168 13.12 -11.43 10.38
CA PRO A 168 13.69 -10.09 10.29
C PRO A 168 13.41 -9.37 8.97
N GLU A 169 13.33 -10.09 7.85
CA GLU A 169 13.07 -9.56 6.53
C GLU A 169 11.66 -8.96 6.41
N GLN A 170 10.65 -9.62 6.99
CA GLN A 170 9.27 -9.13 7.02
C GLN A 170 9.16 -7.86 7.88
N VAL A 171 9.87 -7.83 9.01
CA VAL A 171 9.92 -6.63 9.87
C VAL A 171 10.56 -5.47 9.12
N GLN A 172 11.69 -5.72 8.44
CA GLN A 172 12.39 -4.70 7.67
C GLN A 172 11.59 -4.22 6.46
N PHE A 173 10.83 -5.12 5.80
CA PHE A 173 9.92 -4.73 4.74
C PHE A 173 8.92 -3.68 5.23
N LEU A 174 8.22 -3.94 6.35
CA LEU A 174 7.28 -2.96 6.94
C LEU A 174 7.99 -1.67 7.39
N ASP A 175 9.18 -1.79 7.98
CA ASP A 175 9.99 -0.64 8.41
C ASP A 175 10.48 0.22 7.24
N SER A 176 10.65 -0.37 6.06
CA SER A 176 11.06 0.34 4.84
C SER A 176 9.91 1.04 4.11
N LEU A 177 8.65 0.71 4.43
CA LEU A 177 7.50 1.28 3.72
C LEU A 177 7.43 2.81 3.91
N PRO A 178 7.45 3.59 2.82
CA PRO A 178 7.29 5.05 2.87
C PRO A 178 5.83 5.41 3.16
N PHE A 179 5.56 6.67 3.50
CA PHE A 179 4.19 7.15 3.71
C PHE A 179 3.51 7.55 2.39
N THR A 180 4.29 7.86 1.37
CA THR A 180 3.79 8.06 0.01
C THR A 180 4.75 7.46 -1.01
N LEU A 181 4.21 7.03 -2.14
CA LEU A 181 4.98 6.52 -3.26
C LEU A 181 4.53 7.20 -4.54
N ARG A 182 5.43 7.95 -5.19
CA ARG A 182 5.16 8.56 -6.50
C ARG A 182 5.74 7.70 -7.61
N LEU A 183 4.98 7.49 -8.69
CA LEU A 183 5.48 6.75 -9.86
C LEU A 183 6.08 7.74 -10.86
N GLU A 184 7.40 7.73 -11.03
CA GLU A 184 8.05 8.63 -11.98
C GLU A 184 7.60 8.34 -13.42
N GLY A 185 7.43 9.38 -14.24
CA GLY A 185 6.89 9.28 -15.60
C GLY A 185 5.37 9.13 -15.64
N ARG A 186 4.69 9.20 -14.50
CA ARG A 186 3.22 9.28 -14.39
C ARG A 186 2.82 10.37 -13.40
N ASP A 187 1.69 11.00 -13.67
CA ASP A 187 0.99 11.82 -12.68
C ASP A 187 0.23 10.92 -11.69
N VAL A 188 0.93 10.01 -11.02
CA VAL A 188 0.33 9.04 -10.08
C VAL A 188 1.04 9.11 -8.74
N LEU A 189 0.24 9.19 -7.67
CA LEU A 189 0.69 9.19 -6.28
C LEU A 189 -0.10 8.16 -5.48
N ILE A 190 0.61 7.37 -4.66
CA ILE A 190 0.00 6.40 -3.74
C ILE A 190 0.17 6.91 -2.31
N VAL A 191 -0.90 6.83 -1.53
CA VAL A 191 -0.96 7.18 -0.10
C VAL A 191 -1.97 6.26 0.57
N HIS A 192 -1.82 5.94 1.85
CA HIS A 192 -2.75 5.00 2.48
C HIS A 192 -4.16 5.57 2.66
N ALA A 193 -4.27 6.76 3.26
CA ALA A 193 -5.58 7.38 3.50
C ALA A 193 -5.83 8.58 2.60
N GLY A 194 -5.01 9.63 2.71
CA GLY A 194 -5.25 10.81 1.88
C GLY A 194 -4.40 12.03 2.17
N PHE A 195 -4.68 13.08 1.41
CA PHE A 195 -4.03 14.37 1.51
C PHE A 195 -4.99 15.44 1.99
N LYS A 196 -4.51 16.36 2.83
CA LYS A 196 -5.23 17.60 3.07
C LYS A 196 -5.06 18.49 1.83
N PRO A 197 -6.15 18.88 1.13
CA PRO A 197 -6.04 19.75 -0.04
C PRO A 197 -5.35 21.07 0.30
N GLY A 198 -4.71 21.70 -0.70
CA GLY A 198 -4.08 23.03 -0.56
C GLY A 198 -2.76 23.01 0.22
N ARG A 199 -2.24 21.82 0.55
CA ARG A 199 -0.93 21.64 1.14
C ARG A 199 -0.02 20.87 0.21
N SER A 200 1.19 21.35 0.03
CA SER A 200 2.25 20.61 -0.67
C SER A 200 2.57 19.31 0.08
N LEU A 201 3.16 18.35 -0.63
CA LEU A 201 3.49 17.04 -0.07
C LEU A 201 4.34 17.12 1.23
N PRO A 202 5.42 17.93 1.32
CA PRO A 202 6.19 18.08 2.56
C PRO A 202 5.44 18.79 3.70
N ALA A 203 4.35 19.50 3.40
CA ALA A 203 3.53 20.22 4.37
C ALA A 203 2.33 19.40 4.88
N GLN A 204 2.14 18.19 4.36
CA GLN A 204 1.13 17.25 4.86
C GLN A 204 1.47 16.81 6.28
N ARG A 205 0.45 16.60 7.11
CA ARG A 205 0.66 16.03 8.45
C ARG A 205 0.72 14.52 8.33
N LEU A 206 1.67 13.89 8.99
CA LEU A 206 1.83 12.43 8.97
C LEU A 206 0.56 11.67 9.32
N GLY A 207 -0.19 12.13 10.34
CA GLY A 207 -1.45 11.50 10.71
C GLY A 207 -2.51 11.56 9.59
N ASP A 208 -2.51 12.62 8.77
CA ASP A 208 -3.47 12.73 7.67
C ASP A 208 -3.17 11.68 6.59
N LEU A 209 -1.89 11.41 6.30
CA LEU A 209 -1.46 10.47 5.27
C LEU A 209 -1.98 9.03 5.46
N TYR A 210 -2.28 8.61 6.69
CA TYR A 210 -2.79 7.25 6.94
C TYR A 210 -4.13 7.18 7.69
N SER A 211 -4.75 8.31 8.05
CA SER A 211 -6.04 8.29 8.77
C SER A 211 -7.09 9.28 8.25
N LEU A 212 -6.75 10.12 7.27
CA LEU A 212 -7.70 11.09 6.73
C LEU A 212 -8.82 10.40 5.94
N ARG A 213 -10.06 10.62 6.36
CA ARG A 213 -11.27 10.22 5.60
C ARG A 213 -12.02 11.40 5.04
N VAL A 214 -12.13 12.45 5.86
CA VAL A 214 -12.92 13.65 5.56
C VAL A 214 -12.13 14.90 5.83
N CYS A 215 -12.38 15.95 5.07
CA CYS A 215 -11.76 17.25 5.28
C CYS A 215 -12.75 18.38 4.98
N ARG A 216 -12.48 19.57 5.52
CA ARG A 216 -13.16 20.79 5.08
C ARG A 216 -12.63 21.22 3.71
N PRO A 217 -13.49 21.55 2.74
CA PRO A 217 -13.06 22.16 1.48
C PRO A 217 -12.35 23.50 1.74
N ILE A 218 -11.49 23.92 0.82
CA ILE A 218 -10.73 25.18 0.97
C ILE A 218 -11.59 26.39 0.59
N ASP A 219 -12.38 26.26 -0.47
CA ASP A 219 -13.01 27.39 -1.16
C ASP A 219 -14.52 27.51 -0.90
N THR A 220 -15.03 26.84 0.13
CA THR A 220 -16.46 26.89 0.47
C THR A 220 -16.67 27.58 1.80
N LEU A 221 -17.63 28.51 1.86
CA LEU A 221 -18.23 29.01 3.11
C LEU A 221 -18.93 27.88 3.91
N GLN A 222 -19.03 26.68 3.34
CA GLN A 222 -19.58 25.50 3.99
C GLN A 222 -18.65 24.99 5.09
N SER A 223 -19.21 24.79 6.29
CA SER A 223 -18.50 24.30 7.48
C SER A 223 -18.39 22.77 7.54
N ASP A 224 -19.17 22.07 6.71
CA ASP A 224 -19.30 20.62 6.74
C ASP A 224 -18.06 19.89 6.20
N LYS A 225 -17.80 18.72 6.78
CA LYS A 225 -16.71 17.84 6.35
C LYS A 225 -17.21 16.95 5.22
N VAL A 226 -16.47 16.91 4.13
CA VAL A 226 -16.74 16.05 2.96
C VAL A 226 -15.64 15.00 2.78
N PRO A 227 -15.88 13.91 2.04
CA PRO A 227 -14.82 12.95 1.70
C PRO A 227 -13.66 13.67 1.03
N TRP A 228 -12.43 13.49 1.54
CA TRP A 228 -11.30 14.30 1.08
C TRP A 228 -11.04 14.11 -0.43
N ALA A 229 -11.22 12.89 -0.93
CA ALA A 229 -10.98 12.53 -2.32
C ALA A 229 -11.88 13.29 -3.31
N SER A 230 -13.08 13.70 -2.87
CA SER A 230 -13.99 14.54 -3.67
C SER A 230 -13.50 15.98 -3.86
N THR A 231 -12.58 16.43 -3.00
CA THR A 231 -12.01 17.79 -3.03
C THR A 231 -10.62 17.84 -3.66
N TRP A 232 -10.08 16.68 -4.05
CA TRP A 232 -8.77 16.61 -4.69
C TRP A 232 -8.89 16.86 -6.19
N THR A 233 -8.20 17.89 -6.67
CA THR A 233 -8.27 18.35 -8.07
C THR A 233 -7.03 18.04 -8.89
N GLY A 234 -6.04 17.37 -8.31
CA GLY A 234 -4.78 17.01 -8.98
C GLY A 234 -3.65 18.03 -8.76
N PRO A 235 -2.61 18.04 -9.62
CA PRO A 235 -2.57 17.40 -10.94
C PRO A 235 -2.37 15.88 -10.92
N GLN A 236 -1.86 15.31 -9.82
CA GLN A 236 -1.65 13.86 -9.73
C GLN A 236 -2.95 13.11 -9.44
N HIS A 237 -3.13 11.96 -10.09
CA HIS A 237 -4.14 10.97 -9.73
C HIS A 237 -3.68 10.18 -8.49
N VAL A 238 -4.49 10.20 -7.44
CA VAL A 238 -4.15 9.57 -6.16
C VAL A 238 -4.84 8.21 -6.03
N PHE A 239 -4.07 7.16 -5.76
CA PHE A 239 -4.61 5.87 -5.33
C PHE A 239 -4.47 5.73 -3.81
N PHE A 240 -5.56 5.34 -3.15
CA PHE A 240 -5.61 5.21 -1.70
C PHE A 240 -6.52 4.06 -1.24
N GLY A 241 -6.48 3.76 0.05
CA GLY A 241 -7.23 2.71 0.72
C GLY A 241 -8.00 3.25 1.93
N HIS A 242 -7.89 2.57 3.07
CA HIS A 242 -8.32 2.98 4.42
C HIS A 242 -9.85 3.09 4.66
N ASP A 243 -10.61 3.57 3.68
CA ASP A 243 -12.01 3.96 3.85
C ASP A 243 -13.03 2.90 3.43
N ALA A 244 -12.89 1.68 3.96
CA ALA A 244 -13.78 0.53 3.73
C ALA A 244 -15.29 0.83 3.83
N VAL A 245 -15.66 1.79 4.69
CA VAL A 245 -17.07 2.20 4.88
C VAL A 245 -17.66 2.76 3.59
N ARG A 246 -16.86 3.44 2.77
CA ARG A 246 -17.28 4.00 1.48
C ARG A 246 -17.06 3.04 0.31
N GLY A 247 -16.33 1.95 0.52
CA GLY A 247 -16.00 1.00 -0.53
C GLY A 247 -15.18 1.64 -1.66
N LEU A 248 -15.42 1.16 -2.89
CA LEU A 248 -14.77 1.66 -4.10
C LEU A 248 -15.18 3.11 -4.38
N GLN A 249 -14.21 4.02 -4.35
CA GLN A 249 -14.42 5.45 -4.65
C GLN A 249 -13.76 5.80 -5.99
N ARG A 250 -14.49 6.50 -6.86
CA ARG A 250 -13.98 6.94 -8.18
C ARG A 250 -14.27 8.42 -8.37
N HIS A 251 -13.24 9.23 -8.23
CA HIS A 251 -13.25 10.68 -8.48
C HIS A 251 -12.32 11.01 -9.65
N ALA A 252 -12.40 12.25 -10.15
CA ALA A 252 -11.64 12.70 -11.31
C ALA A 252 -10.12 12.52 -11.16
N ALA A 253 -9.58 12.82 -9.97
CA ALA A 253 -8.15 12.74 -9.67
C ALA A 253 -7.83 11.84 -8.47
N ALA A 254 -8.77 11.00 -8.01
CA ALA A 254 -8.55 10.13 -6.87
C ALA A 254 -9.40 8.85 -6.95
N THR A 255 -8.79 7.70 -6.64
CA THR A 255 -9.45 6.39 -6.61
C THR A 255 -9.17 5.69 -5.28
N GLY A 256 -10.22 5.39 -4.52
CA GLY A 256 -10.16 4.62 -3.29
C GLY A 256 -10.43 3.14 -3.57
N LEU A 257 -9.50 2.27 -3.20
CA LEU A 257 -9.51 0.84 -3.52
C LEU A 257 -9.93 -0.05 -2.35
N ASP A 258 -10.17 0.51 -1.17
CA ASP A 258 -10.61 -0.24 0.01
C ASP A 258 -12.08 -0.63 -0.11
N THR A 259 -12.31 -1.83 -0.63
CA THR A 259 -13.63 -2.46 -0.73
C THR A 259 -13.96 -3.38 0.45
N GLY A 260 -13.21 -3.28 1.57
CA GLY A 260 -13.56 -3.95 2.81
C GLY A 260 -13.37 -5.48 2.82
N CYS A 261 -12.33 -5.99 2.16
CA CYS A 261 -12.05 -7.43 2.03
C CYS A 261 -12.17 -8.20 3.36
N CYS A 262 -11.48 -7.74 4.41
CA CYS A 262 -11.50 -8.38 5.73
C CYS A 262 -12.87 -8.38 6.44
N TYR A 263 -13.85 -7.63 5.93
CA TYR A 263 -15.22 -7.58 6.41
C TYR A 263 -16.18 -8.45 5.59
N GLY A 264 -15.65 -9.38 4.78
CA GLY A 264 -16.44 -10.30 3.96
C GLY A 264 -16.95 -9.69 2.66
N GLN A 265 -16.31 -8.62 2.18
CA GLN A 265 -16.63 -7.95 0.93
C GLN A 265 -15.64 -8.39 -0.17
N HIS A 266 -15.01 -7.44 -0.88
CA HIS A 266 -14.12 -7.73 -1.99
C HIS A 266 -12.71 -7.17 -1.76
N LEU A 267 -11.70 -7.77 -2.39
CA LEU A 267 -10.38 -7.17 -2.57
C LEU A 267 -10.29 -6.58 -3.98
N THR A 268 -9.89 -5.31 -4.08
CA THR A 268 -9.88 -4.58 -5.36
C THR A 268 -8.46 -4.17 -5.74
N ALA A 269 -8.17 -4.22 -7.05
CA ALA A 269 -6.94 -3.68 -7.62
C ALA A 269 -7.21 -2.76 -8.81
N CYS A 270 -6.31 -1.81 -9.02
CA CYS A 270 -6.17 -1.05 -10.25
C CYS A 270 -4.97 -1.56 -11.05
N ILE A 271 -5.14 -1.80 -12.35
CA ILE A 271 -4.06 -2.20 -13.26
C ILE A 271 -3.69 -1.01 -14.14
N LEU A 272 -2.47 -0.53 -13.99
CA LEU A 272 -1.88 0.45 -14.88
C LEU A 272 -1.10 -0.28 -15.98
N PRO A 273 -1.29 0.08 -17.26
CA PRO A 273 -0.50 -0.52 -18.35
C PRO A 273 0.99 -0.19 -18.17
N PRO A 274 1.92 -0.88 -18.84
CA PRO A 274 3.32 -0.45 -18.88
C PRO A 274 3.42 1.00 -19.37
N LEU A 275 4.40 1.77 -18.87
CA LEU A 275 4.67 3.06 -19.52
C LEU A 275 5.20 2.79 -20.93
N PRO A 276 4.89 3.65 -21.91
CA PRO A 276 5.50 3.54 -23.22
C PRO A 276 7.03 3.58 -23.08
N PRO A 277 7.77 2.77 -23.85
CA PRO A 277 9.22 2.83 -23.85
C PRO A 277 9.66 4.26 -24.16
N PHE A 278 10.63 4.76 -23.39
CA PHE A 278 11.17 6.10 -23.59
C PHE A 278 11.75 6.20 -25.00
N ARG A 279 11.07 6.96 -25.88
CA ARG A 279 11.67 7.39 -27.14
C ARG A 279 12.50 8.62 -26.83
N LYS A 280 13.83 8.49 -26.86
CA LYS A 280 14.70 9.64 -27.13
C LYS A 280 14.37 10.08 -28.57
N ASP A 281 13.43 10.99 -28.73
CA ASP A 281 13.26 11.66 -30.00
C ASP A 281 14.34 12.75 -30.08
N PRO A 282 15.36 12.61 -30.95
CA PRO A 282 16.43 13.60 -31.07
C PRO A 282 15.94 14.93 -31.66
N LYS A 283 14.71 14.99 -32.18
CA LYS A 283 14.09 16.17 -32.78
C LYS A 283 12.89 16.70 -32.00
N ALA A 284 12.45 16.01 -30.95
CA ALA A 284 11.48 16.62 -30.05
C ALA A 284 12.15 17.86 -29.44
N PRO A 285 11.52 19.04 -29.48
CA PRO A 285 11.96 20.12 -28.60
C PRO A 285 12.07 19.52 -27.20
N CYS A 286 13.05 19.94 -26.42
CA CYS A 286 13.16 19.57 -25.01
C CYS A 286 11.84 19.99 -24.35
N MET A 287 10.80 19.14 -24.44
CA MET A 287 9.63 19.21 -23.61
C MET A 287 10.25 19.06 -22.26
N GLU A 288 10.23 20.18 -21.55
CA GLU A 288 10.70 20.33 -20.21
C GLU A 288 10.17 19.09 -19.50
N ARG A 289 11.06 18.09 -19.31
CA ARG A 289 10.91 17.14 -18.22
C ARG A 289 10.47 18.07 -17.10
N THR A 290 9.38 17.76 -16.41
CA THR A 290 9.39 18.16 -15.01
C THR A 290 10.60 17.42 -14.48
N LEU A 291 11.78 18.07 -14.56
CA LEU A 291 13.05 17.50 -14.19
C LEU A 291 12.79 17.06 -12.78
N ALA A 292 12.80 15.75 -12.54
CA ALA A 292 12.61 15.20 -11.21
C ALA A 292 13.49 16.07 -10.32
N SER A 293 12.87 16.71 -9.33
CA SER A 293 13.60 17.70 -8.53
C SER A 293 14.83 17.02 -7.93
N ARG A 294 15.84 17.80 -7.53
CA ARG A 294 17.01 17.21 -6.84
C ARG A 294 16.57 16.31 -5.67
N GLU A 295 15.55 16.75 -4.93
CA GLU A 295 14.91 16.00 -3.86
C GLU A 295 14.27 14.70 -4.36
N ASP A 296 13.59 14.71 -5.51
CA ASP A 296 13.00 13.50 -6.09
C ASP A 296 14.06 12.47 -6.51
N ASN A 297 15.17 12.93 -7.09
CA ASN A 297 16.29 12.07 -7.45
C ASN A 297 16.95 11.46 -6.20
N ASP A 298 17.13 12.27 -5.15
CA ASP A 298 17.68 11.82 -3.88
C ASP A 298 16.74 10.82 -3.19
N ASN A 299 15.42 11.06 -3.21
CA ASN A 299 14.42 10.14 -2.70
C ASN A 299 14.35 8.83 -3.50
N ALA A 300 14.45 8.88 -4.83
CA ALA A 300 14.50 7.67 -5.65
C ALA A 300 15.74 6.81 -5.34
N ARG A 301 16.92 7.46 -5.19
CA ARG A 301 18.16 6.77 -4.81
C ARG A 301 18.08 6.18 -3.41
N ALA A 302 17.58 6.94 -2.44
CA ALA A 302 17.41 6.47 -1.07
C ALA A 302 16.44 5.29 -1.00
N PHE A 303 15.32 5.37 -1.73
CA PHE A 303 14.35 4.28 -1.79
C PHE A 303 14.95 3.03 -2.44
N ALA A 304 15.69 3.16 -3.54
CA ALA A 304 16.40 2.05 -4.16
C ALA A 304 17.41 1.40 -3.20
N ALA A 305 18.21 2.20 -2.49
CA ALA A 305 19.19 1.70 -1.53
C ALA A 305 18.54 0.95 -0.36
N ALA A 306 17.45 1.48 0.20
CA ALA A 306 16.70 0.82 1.27
C ALA A 306 16.15 -0.55 0.81
N ARG A 307 15.77 -0.68 -0.47
CA ARG A 307 15.31 -1.95 -1.04
C ARG A 307 16.43 -2.96 -1.25
N GLU A 308 17.58 -2.53 -1.76
CA GLU A 308 18.73 -3.41 -1.91
C GLU A 308 19.19 -3.97 -0.56
N GLU A 309 19.07 -3.18 0.52
CA GLU A 309 19.36 -3.66 1.86
C GLU A 309 18.39 -4.76 2.32
N VAL A 310 17.08 -4.61 2.08
CA VAL A 310 16.09 -5.66 2.36
C VAL A 310 16.40 -6.91 1.53
N SER A 311 16.63 -6.75 0.23
CA SER A 311 16.95 -7.84 -0.69
C SER A 311 18.22 -8.59 -0.27
N ALA A 312 19.31 -7.87 0.03
CA ALA A 312 20.57 -8.45 0.45
C ALA A 312 20.45 -9.23 1.76
N LYS A 313 19.67 -8.73 2.73
CA LYS A 313 19.39 -9.45 3.98
C LYS A 313 18.57 -10.72 3.74
N VAL A 314 17.57 -10.68 2.86
CA VAL A 314 16.81 -11.86 2.41
C VAL A 314 17.74 -12.91 1.79
N PHE A 315 18.62 -12.51 0.86
CA PHE A 315 19.56 -13.43 0.22
C PHE A 315 20.57 -14.02 1.23
N LYS A 316 21.06 -13.21 2.17
CA LYS A 316 21.98 -13.67 3.22
C LYS A 316 21.30 -14.67 4.17
N ALA A 317 20.10 -14.39 4.65
CA ALA A 317 19.35 -15.30 5.51
C ALA A 317 18.98 -16.62 4.79
N ALA A 318 18.66 -16.55 3.49
CA ALA A 318 18.43 -17.74 2.68
C ALA A 318 19.70 -18.60 2.49
N ALA A 319 20.89 -17.99 2.45
CA ALA A 319 22.18 -18.70 2.38
C ALA A 319 22.54 -19.35 3.72
N GLU A 320 22.44 -18.61 4.83
CA GLU A 320 22.72 -19.12 6.19
C GLU A 320 21.72 -20.20 6.62
N GLY A 321 20.45 -20.07 6.21
CA GLY A 321 19.42 -21.09 6.44
C GLY A 321 19.65 -22.40 5.67
N LYS A 322 20.40 -22.37 4.55
CA LYS A 322 20.81 -23.58 3.81
C LYS A 322 22.00 -24.27 4.47
N GLU A 323 22.97 -23.52 5.01
CA GLU A 323 24.10 -24.09 5.76
C GLU A 323 23.63 -24.81 7.04
N ASN A 324 22.72 -24.20 7.80
CA ASN A 324 22.18 -24.80 9.02
C ASN A 324 21.26 -26.02 8.77
N ARG A 325 20.68 -26.18 7.57
CA ARG A 325 19.96 -27.40 7.17
C ARG A 325 20.92 -28.51 6.74
N GLY A 326 22.03 -28.18 6.10
CA GLY A 326 23.09 -29.13 5.73
C GLY A 326 23.79 -29.75 6.94
N ASP A 327 23.89 -29.03 8.05
CA ASP A 327 24.51 -29.54 9.29
C ASP A 327 23.56 -30.44 10.12
N ARG A 328 22.24 -30.20 10.06
CA ARG A 328 21.24 -31.10 10.68
C ARG A 328 21.11 -32.44 9.97
N ASP A 329 21.21 -32.47 8.65
CA ASP A 329 21.19 -33.73 7.87
C ASP A 329 22.49 -34.54 7.97
N ARG A 330 23.60 -33.92 8.40
CA ARG A 330 24.85 -34.65 8.71
C ARG A 330 24.87 -35.25 10.12
N ARG A 331 24.15 -34.67 11.08
CA ARG A 331 24.01 -35.25 12.44
C ARG A 331 22.99 -36.39 12.54
N SER A 332 22.13 -36.61 11.55
CA SER A 332 21.15 -37.72 11.57
C SER A 332 21.65 -39.03 10.94
N LYS A 333 22.87 -39.06 10.36
CA LYS A 333 23.50 -40.25 9.79
C LYS A 333 24.72 -40.69 10.62
N GLY A 334 24.47 -41.22 11.81
CA GLY A 334 25.52 -41.85 12.59
C GLY A 334 25.05 -42.22 13.98
N PHE A 335 24.27 -43.30 14.10
CA PHE A 335 24.33 -44.27 15.21
C PHE A 335 23.51 -45.49 14.80
N GLY A 336 24.19 -46.62 14.63
CA GLY A 336 23.58 -47.91 14.32
C GLY A 336 23.16 -48.70 15.56
N GLY A 337 22.23 -49.63 15.34
CA GLY A 337 22.18 -50.94 15.98
C GLY A 337 21.64 -51.05 17.42
N ALA A 338 20.46 -51.65 17.57
CA ALA A 338 20.22 -52.87 18.37
C ALA A 338 18.71 -53.07 18.65
N ALA A 339 18.28 -54.34 18.68
CA ALA A 339 16.90 -54.79 18.67
C ALA A 339 16.28 -55.05 20.06
N GLY A 340 14.96 -54.82 20.16
CA GLY A 340 13.95 -55.55 20.97
C GLY A 340 13.72 -55.14 22.45
N PRO A 341 12.59 -55.55 23.09
CA PRO A 341 11.21 -55.65 22.60
C PRO A 341 10.15 -54.97 23.50
N SER A 342 8.98 -54.67 22.90
CA SER A 342 7.61 -54.47 23.43
C SER A 342 7.35 -53.94 24.85
N ARG A 343 6.49 -52.90 24.96
CA ARG A 343 5.39 -52.86 25.95
C ARG A 343 4.32 -51.78 25.63
N ARG A 344 3.08 -52.28 25.54
CA ARG A 344 1.77 -51.64 25.80
C ARG A 344 1.41 -50.32 25.11
N ALA A 345 0.53 -50.47 24.12
CA ALA A 345 -0.41 -49.43 23.67
C ALA A 345 -1.39 -49.03 24.79
N GLN A 346 -1.49 -47.73 25.06
CA GLN A 346 -2.66 -47.12 25.69
C GLN A 346 -3.32 -46.17 24.70
N ARG A 347 -4.48 -46.60 24.19
CA ARG A 347 -5.46 -45.78 23.46
C ARG A 347 -5.86 -44.59 24.34
N ARG A 348 -5.61 -43.37 23.87
CA ARG A 348 -6.33 -42.17 24.34
C ARG A 348 -7.37 -41.77 23.29
N GLN A 349 -8.61 -41.68 23.75
CA GLN A 349 -9.80 -41.30 22.97
C GLN A 349 -9.74 -39.82 22.55
N PRO A 350 -10.35 -39.43 21.42
CA PRO A 350 -10.42 -38.03 21.01
C PRO A 350 -11.48 -37.25 21.80
N ALA A 351 -11.12 -36.05 22.25
CA ALA A 351 -12.02 -35.12 22.93
C ALA A 351 -13.09 -34.58 21.96
N LYS A 352 -14.35 -34.60 22.41
CA LYS A 352 -15.55 -34.19 21.68
C LYS A 352 -15.53 -32.68 21.35
N LEU A 353 -15.74 -32.36 20.07
CA LEU A 353 -16.08 -31.01 19.60
C LEU A 353 -17.37 -30.52 20.29
N LYS A 354 -17.32 -29.38 20.97
CA LYS A 354 -18.53 -28.64 21.37
C LYS A 354 -18.98 -27.77 20.20
N LYS A 355 -20.18 -28.09 19.67
CA LYS A 355 -20.91 -27.32 18.68
C LYS A 355 -21.19 -25.90 19.21
N TRP A 356 -20.86 -24.90 18.41
CA TRP A 356 -21.22 -23.50 18.60
C TRP A 356 -22.63 -23.29 18.02
N GLN A 357 -23.57 -22.76 18.81
CA GLN A 357 -24.89 -22.32 18.34
C GLN A 357 -24.99 -20.79 18.51
N PRO A 358 -25.48 -20.05 17.50
CA PRO A 358 -25.68 -18.61 17.62
C PRO A 358 -26.97 -18.31 18.41
N ARG A 359 -26.87 -17.47 19.45
CA ARG A 359 -28.04 -16.90 20.13
C ARG A 359 -28.61 -15.76 19.29
N ALA A 360 -29.76 -16.00 18.68
CA ALA A 360 -30.65 -14.95 18.19
C ALA A 360 -31.19 -14.14 19.38
N ARG A 361 -31.06 -12.81 19.33
CA ARG A 361 -31.84 -11.89 20.17
C ARG A 361 -32.82 -11.16 19.26
N ALA A 362 -34.10 -11.52 19.38
CA ALA A 362 -35.20 -10.80 18.78
C ALA A 362 -36.10 -10.21 19.87
N LYS A 363 -36.56 -8.98 19.58
CA LYS A 363 -37.71 -8.22 20.11
C LYS A 363 -37.64 -7.70 21.55
N GLN A 364 -37.83 -6.39 21.68
CA GLN A 364 -39.15 -5.85 22.06
C GLN A 364 -39.28 -4.37 21.66
N LEU A 365 -40.15 -4.12 20.67
CA LEU A 365 -40.84 -2.84 20.50
C LEU A 365 -41.91 -2.75 21.60
N ARG A 366 -41.94 -1.64 22.34
CA ARG A 366 -43.10 -1.25 23.13
C ARG A 366 -43.69 0.04 22.55
N SER A 367 -44.92 -0.12 22.09
CA SER A 367 -45.90 0.91 21.78
C SER A 367 -46.22 1.76 23.01
N ALA A 368 -46.27 3.07 22.85
CA ALA A 368 -47.01 3.96 23.73
C ALA A 368 -47.94 4.79 22.85
N ALA A 369 -49.24 4.52 22.98
CA ALA A 369 -50.31 5.36 22.46
C ALA A 369 -51.41 5.45 23.53
N ALA A 370 -51.97 6.66 23.62
CA ALA A 370 -53.19 7.10 24.30
C ALA A 370 -53.09 7.59 25.77
N GLY A 371 -53.27 8.92 25.92
CA GLY A 371 -54.45 9.43 26.63
C GLY A 371 -54.21 10.39 27.80
N ARG A 372 -54.11 11.69 27.52
CA ARG A 372 -55.05 12.75 27.94
C ARG A 372 -54.58 14.12 27.45
#